data_AF-A0A1Q8YC42-F1
#
_entry.id   AF-A0A1Q8YC42-F1
#
_cell.length_a   1.000
_cell.length_b   1.000
_cell.length_c   1.000
_cell.angle_alpha   90.00
_cell.angle_beta   90.00
_cell.angle_gamma   90.00
#
_symmetry.space_group_name_H-M   'P 1'
#
loop_
_entity.id
_entity.type
_entity.pdbx_description
1 polymer ?
#
loop_
_entity_poly.entity_id
_entity_poly.type
_entity_poly.pdbx_seq_one_letter_code
_entity_poly.pdbx_strand_id
1 'polypeptide(L)'
;MQGVIELIPTTGEAMACRVLGTTRGELRRQRLRTLAASIMGPPAPRQARSSPLALSEAERQLVLDTLGSERFADTAPASVHATLLDEGRYLGSVRTMYRLLKTHSGCAERRNQRRHTAYAKPELLATSPNQVWSWDITKLKGPAKWTYFHLYVILDIFSRYVVGWLIAPRECSELATQLIEDTAQRQNIAPGTLSLHADRGASMRSKPVASLLVDLDI
;
A
#
# COMPACT_ATOMS: atom_id res chain seq x y z
N MET A 1 20.79 29.33 12.07
CA MET A 1 21.80 30.40 12.15
C MET A 1 21.19 31.81 12.10
N GLN A 2 20.04 32.02 11.45
CA GLN A 2 19.34 33.31 11.47
C GLN A 2 19.03 33.79 12.90
N GLY A 3 18.55 32.89 13.77
CA GLY A 3 18.30 33.20 15.19
C GLY A 3 19.54 33.63 15.98
N VAL A 4 20.76 33.24 15.58
CA VAL A 4 22.00 33.73 16.23
C VAL A 4 22.20 35.19 15.90
N ILE A 5 21.94 35.59 14.65
CA ILE A 5 22.09 36.98 14.18
C ILE A 5 21.08 37.90 14.89
N GLU A 6 19.86 37.41 15.11
CA GLU A 6 18.78 38.14 15.80
C GLU A 6 19.04 38.33 17.31
N LEU A 7 19.76 37.40 17.95
CA LEU A 7 20.08 37.46 19.39
C LEU A 7 21.36 38.27 19.71
N ILE A 8 22.19 38.58 18.71
CA ILE A 8 23.44 39.33 18.90
C ILE A 8 23.23 40.73 19.49
N PRO A 9 22.24 41.55 19.05
CA PRO A 9 22.04 42.89 19.58
C PRO A 9 21.63 42.92 21.06
N THR A 10 20.98 41.86 21.55
CA THR A 10 20.43 41.79 22.91
C THR A 10 21.36 41.10 23.90
N THR A 11 22.11 40.08 23.47
CA THR A 11 22.91 39.23 24.38
C THR A 11 24.41 39.24 24.10
N GLY A 12 24.84 39.85 22.99
CA GLY A 12 26.23 39.83 22.53
C GLY A 12 26.61 38.52 21.83
N GLU A 13 27.56 38.62 20.89
CA GLU A 13 27.93 37.51 19.99
C GLU A 13 28.36 36.24 20.72
N ALA A 14 29.12 36.36 21.80
CA ALA A 14 29.62 35.21 22.54
C ALA A 14 28.51 34.44 23.27
N MET A 15 27.52 35.15 23.82
CA MET A 15 26.39 34.53 24.53
C MET A 15 25.38 33.95 23.55
N ALA A 16 25.04 34.68 22.48
CA ALA A 16 24.15 34.21 21.43
C ALA A 16 24.66 32.91 20.77
N CYS A 17 25.96 32.82 20.51
CA CYS A 17 26.58 31.60 19.99
C CYS A 17 26.47 30.43 20.99
N ARG A 18 26.72 30.69 22.27
CA ARG A 18 26.67 29.68 23.34
C ARG A 18 25.25 29.13 23.56
N VAL A 19 24.24 30.00 23.58
CA VAL A 19 22.83 29.62 23.82
C VAL A 19 22.29 28.77 22.67
N LEU A 20 22.71 29.02 21.43
CA LEU A 20 22.25 28.29 20.25
C LEU A 20 23.18 27.15 19.81
N GLY A 21 24.20 26.82 20.62
CA GLY A 21 25.10 25.70 20.37
C GLY A 21 25.98 25.84 19.12
N THR A 22 26.29 27.07 18.70
CA THR A 22 27.20 27.34 17.57
C THR A 22 28.52 27.95 18.04
N THR A 23 29.57 27.78 17.24
CA THR A 23 30.85 28.46 17.48
C THR A 23 30.92 29.81 16.76
N ARG A 24 31.62 30.78 17.37
CA ARG A 24 31.89 32.10 16.73
C ARG A 24 32.56 31.95 15.35
N GLY A 25 33.39 30.92 15.19
CA GLY A 25 34.05 30.61 13.91
C GLY A 25 33.07 30.22 12.81
N GLU A 26 32.01 29.46 13.12
CA GLU A 26 30.96 29.11 12.16
C GLU A 26 30.13 30.32 11.76
N LEU A 27 29.77 31.18 12.72
CA LEU A 27 29.04 32.42 12.45
C LEU A 27 29.83 33.34 11.51
N ARG A 28 31.13 33.52 11.77
CA ARG A 28 32.02 34.32 10.90
C ARG A 28 32.13 33.71 9.50
N ARG A 29 32.37 32.39 9.39
CA ARG A 29 32.44 31.70 8.09
C ARG A 29 31.14 31.83 7.30
N GLN A 30 29.99 31.77 7.97
CA GLN A 30 28.71 31.94 7.30
C GLN A 30 28.50 33.38 6.84
N ARG A 31 28.77 34.39 7.68
CA ARG A 31 28.69 35.81 7.27
C ARG A 31 29.53 36.09 6.02
N LEU A 32 30.77 35.58 6.01
CA LEU A 32 31.65 35.68 4.84
C LEU A 32 31.08 34.96 3.61
N ARG A 33 30.46 33.78 3.78
CA ARG A 33 29.79 33.06 2.67
C ARG A 33 28.57 33.81 2.14
N THR A 34 27.75 34.40 3.01
CA THR A 34 26.58 35.19 2.59
C THR A 34 26.99 36.45 1.85
N LEU A 35 28.01 37.17 2.35
CA LEU A 35 28.57 38.34 1.68
C LEU A 35 29.19 37.97 0.33
N ALA A 36 30.00 36.90 0.28
CA ALA A 36 30.56 36.39 -0.97
C ALA A 36 29.44 35.99 -1.95
N ALA A 37 28.37 35.35 -1.49
CA ALA A 37 27.25 34.95 -2.33
C ALA A 37 26.44 36.15 -2.87
N SER A 38 26.34 37.24 -2.11
CA SER A 38 25.69 38.48 -2.59
C SER A 38 26.52 39.23 -3.64
N ILE A 39 27.84 39.06 -3.64
CA ILE A 39 28.74 39.76 -4.57
C ILE A 39 29.05 38.91 -5.80
N MET A 40 29.30 37.61 -5.63
CA MET A 40 29.77 36.70 -6.68
C MET A 40 28.72 35.66 -7.09
N GLY A 41 27.51 35.70 -6.54
CA GLY A 41 26.48 34.69 -6.74
C GLY A 41 26.66 33.44 -5.86
N PRO A 42 25.65 32.55 -5.79
CA PRO A 42 25.75 31.34 -4.98
C PRO A 42 26.95 30.49 -5.44
N PRO A 43 27.68 29.85 -4.51
CA PRO A 43 28.81 29.00 -4.87
C PRO A 43 28.32 27.91 -5.82
N ALA A 44 29.08 27.67 -6.89
CA ALA A 44 28.79 26.59 -7.82
C ALA A 44 28.60 25.27 -7.04
N PRO A 45 27.60 24.46 -7.41
CA PRO A 45 27.37 23.18 -6.74
C PRO A 45 28.67 22.38 -6.76
N ARG A 46 29.08 21.92 -5.58
CA ARG A 46 30.32 21.17 -5.44
C ARG A 46 30.18 19.92 -6.29
N GLN A 47 31.01 19.78 -7.32
CA GLN A 47 31.05 18.57 -8.14
C GLN A 47 31.22 17.36 -7.19
N ALA A 48 30.33 16.39 -7.34
CA ALA A 48 30.38 15.18 -6.54
C ALA A 48 31.73 14.50 -6.79
N ARG A 49 32.58 14.47 -5.77
CA ARG A 49 33.85 13.73 -5.84
C ARG A 49 33.49 12.25 -5.86
N SER A 50 33.75 11.57 -6.97
CA SER A 50 33.74 10.11 -6.99
C SER A 50 34.92 9.58 -6.16
N SER A 51 34.68 8.50 -5.42
CA SER A 51 35.78 7.77 -4.79
C SER A 51 36.68 7.20 -5.88
N PRO A 52 38.02 7.18 -5.73
CA PRO A 52 38.92 6.51 -6.67
C PRO A 52 38.65 4.99 -6.78
N LEU A 53 37.96 4.40 -5.79
CA LEU A 53 37.54 3.00 -5.79
C LEU A 53 36.11 2.79 -6.34
N ALA A 54 35.48 3.85 -6.86
CA ALA A 54 34.16 3.72 -7.46
C ALA A 54 34.27 3.04 -8.83
N LEU A 55 33.41 2.05 -9.07
CA LEU A 55 33.28 1.44 -10.40
C LEU A 55 32.97 2.50 -11.45
N SER A 56 33.77 2.49 -12.50
CA SER A 56 33.55 3.21 -13.75
C SER A 56 32.27 2.74 -14.42
N GLU A 57 31.77 3.51 -15.38
CA GLU A 57 30.55 3.15 -16.10
C GLU A 57 30.70 1.84 -16.89
N ALA A 58 31.89 1.62 -17.47
CA ALA A 58 32.20 0.38 -18.18
C ALA A 58 32.18 -0.84 -17.24
N GLU A 59 32.74 -0.72 -16.03
CA GLU A 59 32.71 -1.81 -15.05
C GLU A 59 31.29 -2.08 -14.51
N ARG A 60 30.47 -1.03 -14.36
CA ARG A 60 29.06 -1.18 -13.98
C ARG A 60 28.28 -1.94 -15.03
N GLN A 61 28.49 -1.59 -16.31
CA GLN A 61 27.83 -2.27 -17.42
C GLN A 61 28.26 -3.74 -17.49
N LEU A 62 29.55 -4.03 -17.31
CA LEU A 62 30.05 -5.41 -17.25
C LEU A 62 29.38 -6.25 -16.15
N VAL A 63 29.17 -5.66 -14.96
CA VAL A 63 28.45 -6.33 -13.86
C VAL A 63 26.99 -6.59 -14.24
N LEU A 64 26.31 -5.61 -14.84
CA LEU A 64 24.92 -5.75 -15.27
C LEU A 64 24.75 -6.78 -16.39
N ASP A 65 25.63 -6.77 -17.40
CA ASP A 65 25.63 -7.73 -18.50
C ASP A 65 25.87 -9.15 -17.98
N THR A 66 26.78 -9.31 -17.02
CA THR A 66 27.02 -10.61 -16.38
C THR A 66 25.79 -11.09 -15.62
N LEU A 67 25.18 -10.22 -14.81
CA LEU A 67 23.97 -10.56 -14.04
C LEU A 67 22.74 -10.82 -14.92
N GLY A 68 22.66 -10.16 -16.07
CA GLY A 68 21.58 -10.31 -17.05
C GLY A 68 21.83 -11.39 -18.11
N SER A 69 22.98 -12.06 -18.09
CA SER A 69 23.29 -13.14 -19.03
C SER A 69 22.34 -14.33 -18.86
N GLU A 70 22.09 -15.08 -19.94
CA GLU A 70 21.24 -16.28 -19.90
C GLU A 70 21.67 -17.28 -18.81
N ARG A 71 22.97 -17.36 -18.55
CA ARG A 71 23.57 -18.20 -17.51
C ARG A 71 23.07 -17.85 -16.10
N PHE A 72 22.80 -16.58 -15.82
CA PHE A 72 22.46 -16.07 -14.49
C PHE A 72 21.07 -15.43 -14.40
N ALA A 73 20.26 -15.54 -15.46
CA ALA A 73 18.95 -14.88 -15.61
C ALA A 73 17.99 -15.08 -14.43
N ASP A 74 18.10 -16.21 -13.71
CA ASP A 74 17.24 -16.54 -12.57
C ASP A 74 17.99 -16.78 -11.25
N THR A 75 19.27 -16.42 -11.19
CA THR A 75 20.15 -16.71 -10.07
C THR A 75 20.31 -15.50 -9.16
N ALA A 76 20.22 -15.69 -7.84
CA ALA A 76 20.42 -14.60 -6.89
C ALA A 76 21.85 -14.05 -6.98
N PRO A 77 22.06 -12.71 -6.90
CA PRO A 77 23.40 -12.10 -6.98
C PRO A 77 24.43 -12.69 -6.00
N ALA A 78 24.01 -13.17 -4.83
CA ALA A 78 24.89 -13.86 -3.88
C ALA A 78 25.45 -15.19 -4.44
N SER A 79 24.61 -15.96 -5.13
CA SER A 79 25.01 -17.21 -5.78
C SER A 79 25.86 -16.93 -7.01
N VAL A 80 25.52 -15.92 -7.82
CA VAL A 80 26.35 -15.48 -8.96
C VAL A 80 27.75 -15.09 -8.47
N HIS A 81 27.84 -14.32 -7.38
CA HIS A 81 29.11 -13.92 -6.78
C HIS A 81 29.95 -15.12 -6.33
N ALA A 82 29.36 -16.13 -5.69
CA ALA A 82 30.08 -17.34 -5.30
C ALA A 82 30.62 -18.10 -6.52
N THR A 83 29.78 -18.32 -7.53
CA THR A 83 30.18 -18.99 -8.77
C THR A 83 31.31 -18.26 -9.50
N LEU A 84 31.25 -16.93 -9.57
CA LEU A 84 32.31 -16.14 -10.20
C LEU A 84 33.61 -16.19 -9.39
N LEU A 85 33.54 -16.21 -8.06
CA LEU A 85 34.72 -16.39 -7.21
C LEU A 85 35.37 -17.75 -7.39
N ASP A 86 34.58 -18.82 -7.49
CA ASP A 86 35.08 -20.18 -7.76
C ASP A 86 35.80 -20.23 -9.13
N GLU A 87 35.40 -19.39 -10.09
CA GLU A 87 36.03 -19.20 -11.39
C GLU A 87 37.24 -18.23 -11.37
N GLY A 88 37.60 -17.68 -10.21
CA GLY A 88 38.68 -16.70 -10.07
C GLY A 88 38.35 -15.30 -10.61
N ARG A 89 37.06 -15.00 -10.85
CA ARG A 89 36.60 -13.72 -11.40
C ARG A 89 35.91 -12.89 -10.32
N TYR A 90 36.47 -11.71 -10.01
CA TYR A 90 35.86 -10.78 -9.06
C TYR A 90 35.36 -9.52 -9.78
N LEU A 91 34.04 -9.31 -9.76
CA LEU A 91 33.39 -8.13 -10.35
C LEU A 91 32.96 -7.07 -9.32
N GLY A 92 32.97 -7.41 -8.03
CA GLY A 92 32.56 -6.54 -6.93
C GLY A 92 31.73 -7.25 -5.88
N SER A 93 31.45 -6.57 -4.77
CA SER A 93 30.70 -7.15 -3.67
C SER A 93 29.23 -7.41 -4.00
N VAL A 94 28.62 -8.40 -3.35
CA VAL A 94 27.19 -8.73 -3.46
C VAL A 94 26.31 -7.48 -3.24
N ARG A 95 26.66 -6.63 -2.27
CA ARG A 95 25.94 -5.36 -2.00
C ARG A 95 26.01 -4.39 -3.18
N THR A 96 27.12 -4.36 -3.91
CA THR A 96 27.29 -3.53 -5.11
C THR A 96 26.44 -4.05 -6.26
N MET A 97 26.38 -5.37 -6.46
CA MET A 97 25.48 -6.00 -7.45
C MET A 97 24.02 -5.64 -7.19
N TYR A 98 23.52 -5.80 -5.96
CA TYR A 98 22.15 -5.41 -5.61
C TYR A 98 21.89 -3.91 -5.76
N ARG A 99 22.86 -3.05 -5.44
CA ARG A 99 22.73 -1.60 -5.62
C ARG A 99 22.57 -1.24 -7.10
N LEU A 100 23.37 -1.86 -7.98
CA LEU A 100 23.29 -1.66 -9.42
C LEU A 100 21.96 -2.17 -9.97
N LEU A 101 21.54 -3.39 -9.62
CA LEU A 101 20.26 -3.94 -10.05
C LEU A 101 19.07 -3.11 -9.58
N LYS A 102 19.14 -2.52 -8.37
CA LYS A 102 18.10 -1.62 -7.87
C LYS A 102 18.02 -0.32 -8.67
N THR A 103 19.17 0.27 -9.04
CA THR A 103 19.23 1.49 -9.85
C THR A 103 18.73 1.24 -11.28
N HIS A 104 19.00 0.08 -11.86
CA HIS A 104 18.62 -0.28 -13.22
C HIS A 104 17.34 -1.13 -13.31
N SER A 105 16.53 -1.20 -12.24
CA SER A 105 15.28 -1.96 -12.18
C SER A 105 15.38 -3.45 -12.56
N GLY A 106 16.55 -4.07 -12.39
CA GLY A 106 16.83 -5.47 -12.74
C GLY A 106 16.39 -6.51 -11.70
N CYS A 107 15.96 -6.07 -10.52
CA CYS A 107 15.32 -6.94 -9.51
C CYS A 107 13.85 -6.57 -9.37
N ALA A 108 13.02 -7.00 -10.32
CA ALA A 108 11.58 -6.93 -10.17
C ALA A 108 11.06 -8.22 -9.51
N GLU A 109 10.01 -8.09 -8.70
CA GLU A 109 9.22 -9.22 -8.22
C GLU A 109 8.59 -9.93 -9.44
N ARG A 110 9.03 -11.17 -9.71
CA ARG A 110 8.58 -11.99 -10.86
C ARG A 110 7.19 -12.57 -10.68
N ARG A 111 6.66 -12.61 -9.46
CA ARG A 111 5.30 -13.10 -9.23
C ARG A 111 4.33 -12.22 -10.00
N ASN A 112 3.52 -12.85 -10.86
CA ASN A 112 2.36 -12.22 -11.47
C ASN A 112 1.37 -11.89 -10.34
N GLN A 113 1.57 -10.75 -9.69
CA GLN A 113 0.63 -10.27 -8.70
C GLN A 113 -0.66 -10.01 -9.46
N ARG A 114 -1.76 -10.63 -9.00
CA ARG A 114 -3.10 -10.25 -9.43
C ARG A 114 -3.23 -8.75 -9.16
N ARG A 115 -3.08 -7.94 -10.21
CA ARG A 115 -3.46 -6.54 -10.17
C ARG A 115 -4.98 -6.55 -10.08
N HIS A 116 -5.51 -6.27 -8.90
CA HIS A 116 -6.94 -6.05 -8.77
C HIS A 116 -7.32 -4.93 -9.73
N THR A 117 -8.15 -5.25 -10.72
CA THR A 117 -8.71 -4.26 -11.62
C THR A 117 -9.36 -3.17 -10.77
N ALA A 118 -9.02 -1.91 -11.02
CA ALA A 118 -9.68 -0.79 -10.37
C ALA A 118 -11.15 -0.81 -10.79
N TYR A 119 -12.00 -1.38 -9.95
CA TYR A 119 -13.44 -1.37 -10.16
C TYR A 119 -13.96 0.00 -9.71
N ALA A 120 -14.70 0.68 -10.59
CA ALA A 120 -15.48 1.84 -10.19
C ALA A 120 -16.51 1.36 -9.16
N LYS A 121 -16.36 1.78 -7.90
CA LYS A 121 -17.30 1.41 -6.84
C LYS A 121 -18.67 1.98 -7.21
N PRO A 122 -19.73 1.17 -7.37
CA PRO A 122 -21.06 1.71 -7.54
C PRO A 122 -21.46 2.41 -6.24
N GLU A 123 -21.59 3.72 -6.30
CA GLU A 123 -22.12 4.53 -5.20
C GLU A 123 -23.64 4.45 -5.25
N LEU A 124 -24.21 3.37 -4.70
CA LEU A 124 -25.64 3.31 -4.44
C LEU A 124 -25.93 4.18 -3.21
N LEU A 125 -26.60 5.31 -3.42
CA LEU A 125 -26.96 6.25 -2.37
C LEU A 125 -28.41 6.00 -1.94
N ALA A 126 -28.60 5.50 -0.71
CA ALA A 126 -29.91 5.41 -0.09
C ALA A 126 -30.28 6.76 0.53
N THR A 127 -31.46 7.27 0.20
CA THR A 127 -32.02 8.54 0.71
C THR A 127 -33.09 8.36 1.77
N SER A 128 -33.65 7.16 1.89
CA SER A 128 -34.61 6.77 2.93
C SER A 128 -34.40 5.32 3.38
N PRO A 129 -34.98 4.91 4.52
CA PRO A 129 -34.99 3.50 4.92
C PRO A 129 -35.60 2.63 3.84
N ASN A 130 -35.21 1.35 3.82
CA ASN A 130 -35.76 0.31 2.92
C ASN A 130 -35.58 0.55 1.40
N GLN A 131 -34.64 1.42 1.00
CA GLN A 131 -34.25 1.56 -0.40
C GLN A 131 -33.10 0.65 -0.79
N VAL A 132 -32.09 0.51 0.09
CA VAL A 132 -30.91 -0.31 -0.18
C VAL A 132 -30.58 -1.14 1.05
N TRP A 133 -30.63 -2.45 0.90
CA TRP A 133 -30.17 -3.39 1.91
C TRP A 133 -28.81 -3.94 1.51
N SER A 134 -27.95 -4.12 2.50
CA SER A 134 -26.71 -4.88 2.37
C SER A 134 -26.81 -6.11 3.24
N TRP A 135 -26.39 -7.26 2.73
CA TRP A 135 -26.37 -8.49 3.50
C TRP A 135 -25.00 -9.14 3.48
N ASP A 136 -24.68 -9.91 4.52
CA ASP A 136 -23.42 -10.62 4.65
C ASP A 136 -23.60 -11.92 5.46
N ILE A 137 -22.67 -12.86 5.28
CA ILE A 137 -22.61 -14.13 6.00
C ILE A 137 -21.34 -14.18 6.86
N THR A 138 -21.53 -14.03 8.17
CA THR A 138 -20.42 -14.08 9.13
C THR A 138 -20.33 -15.46 9.79
N LYS A 139 -19.12 -16.03 9.87
CA LYS A 139 -18.88 -17.27 10.64
C LYS A 139 -18.75 -16.97 12.12
N LEU A 140 -19.65 -17.55 12.91
CA LEU A 140 -19.61 -17.53 14.37
C LEU A 140 -18.95 -18.79 14.90
N LYS A 141 -18.12 -18.63 15.93
CA LYS A 141 -17.51 -19.76 16.63
C LYS A 141 -18.58 -20.48 17.46
N GLY A 142 -18.67 -21.80 17.29
CA GLY A 142 -19.58 -22.63 18.06
C GLY A 142 -19.06 -22.94 19.47
N PRO A 143 -19.91 -23.53 20.33
CA PRO A 143 -19.57 -23.84 21.72
C PRO A 143 -18.57 -25.01 21.86
N ALA A 144 -18.37 -25.79 20.79
CA ALA A 144 -17.46 -26.92 20.78
C ALA A 144 -16.27 -26.68 19.84
N LYS A 145 -15.19 -27.44 20.01
CA LYS A 145 -14.02 -27.33 19.14
C LYS A 145 -14.42 -27.72 17.71
N TRP A 146 -14.00 -26.92 16.73
CA TRP A 146 -14.29 -27.10 15.30
C TRP A 146 -15.75 -26.97 14.88
N THR A 147 -16.64 -26.50 15.77
CA THR A 147 -18.00 -26.15 15.37
C THR A 147 -18.08 -24.67 15.02
N TYR A 148 -18.77 -24.39 13.91
CA TYR A 148 -19.01 -23.04 13.43
C TYR A 148 -20.45 -22.92 12.95
N PHE A 149 -21.03 -21.75 13.15
CA PHE A 149 -22.33 -21.39 12.61
C PHE A 149 -22.17 -20.26 11.60
N HIS A 150 -23.10 -20.17 10.67
CA HIS A 150 -23.16 -19.13 9.66
C HIS A 150 -24.31 -18.22 10.04
N LEU A 151 -23.99 -16.98 10.41
CA LEU A 151 -24.95 -15.92 10.69
C LEU A 151 -25.15 -15.12 9.41
N TYR A 152 -26.37 -15.17 8.89
CA TYR A 152 -26.84 -14.32 7.80
C TYR A 152 -27.43 -13.07 8.43
N VAL A 153 -27.03 -11.90 7.95
CA VAL A 153 -27.57 -10.61 8.40
C VAL A 153 -27.93 -9.79 7.18
N ILE A 154 -29.14 -9.23 7.18
CA ILE A 154 -29.59 -8.22 6.24
C ILE A 154 -29.72 -6.90 7.00
N LEU A 155 -29.04 -5.87 6.53
CA LEU A 155 -28.97 -4.56 7.15
C LEU A 155 -29.41 -3.48 6.15
N ASP A 156 -30.27 -2.58 6.60
CA ASP A 156 -30.60 -1.37 5.85
C ASP A 156 -29.45 -0.37 5.94
N ILE A 157 -28.91 0.03 4.79
CA ILE A 157 -27.73 0.91 4.72
C ILE A 157 -28.06 2.30 5.28
N PHE A 158 -29.28 2.79 5.07
CA PHE A 158 -29.68 4.14 5.51
C PHE A 158 -29.85 4.20 7.03
N SER A 159 -30.71 3.35 7.58
CA SER A 159 -31.05 3.38 9.01
C SER A 159 -30.05 2.63 9.90
N ARG A 160 -29.18 1.80 9.32
CA ARG A 160 -28.31 0.82 10.03
C ARG A 160 -29.09 -0.23 10.82
N TYR A 161 -30.40 -0.35 10.59
CA TYR A 161 -31.25 -1.32 11.25
C TYR A 161 -31.05 -2.72 10.63
N VAL A 162 -30.97 -3.74 11.49
CA VAL A 162 -30.95 -5.14 11.05
C VAL A 162 -32.38 -5.56 10.76
N VAL A 163 -32.73 -5.60 9.48
CA VAL A 163 -34.09 -5.93 9.02
C VAL A 163 -34.38 -7.42 9.09
N GLY A 164 -33.36 -8.26 8.97
CA GLY A 164 -33.49 -9.71 9.00
C GLY A 164 -32.18 -10.41 9.35
N TRP A 165 -32.28 -11.55 10.03
CA TRP A 165 -31.12 -12.39 10.33
C TRP A 165 -31.53 -13.86 10.47
N LEU A 166 -30.57 -14.76 10.26
CA LEU A 166 -30.74 -16.21 10.40
C LEU A 166 -29.42 -16.83 10.84
N ILE A 167 -29.47 -17.88 11.67
CA ILE A 167 -28.28 -18.69 12.00
C ILE A 167 -28.48 -20.10 11.46
N ALA A 168 -27.48 -20.60 10.73
CA ALA A 168 -27.50 -21.95 10.18
C ALA A 168 -26.19 -22.70 10.46
N PRO A 169 -26.22 -24.04 10.57
CA PRO A 169 -25.00 -24.83 10.74
C PRO A 169 -24.12 -24.87 9.47
N ARG A 170 -24.69 -24.58 8.30
CA ARG A 170 -23.99 -24.58 7.01
C ARG A 170 -24.46 -23.44 6.12
N GLU A 171 -23.57 -23.01 5.23
CA GLU A 171 -23.89 -22.07 4.15
C GLU A 171 -24.80 -22.75 3.11
N CYS A 172 -25.92 -22.14 2.76
CA CYS A 172 -26.98 -22.74 1.93
C CYS A 172 -27.76 -21.63 1.24
N SER A 173 -27.85 -21.71 -0.09
CA SER A 173 -28.53 -20.71 -0.94
C SER A 173 -30.03 -20.63 -0.68
N GLU A 174 -30.64 -21.76 -0.36
CA GLU A 174 -32.07 -21.88 -0.08
C GLU A 174 -32.44 -21.13 1.20
N LEU A 175 -31.58 -21.22 2.23
CA LEU A 175 -31.76 -20.48 3.49
C LEU A 175 -31.60 -18.96 3.29
N ALA A 176 -30.68 -18.55 2.42
CA ALA A 176 -30.53 -17.14 2.05
C ALA A 176 -31.78 -16.61 1.33
N THR A 177 -32.30 -17.39 0.38
CA THR A 177 -33.50 -17.09 -0.40
C THR A 177 -34.71 -16.91 0.53
N GLN A 178 -34.94 -17.89 1.40
CA GLN A 178 -36.02 -17.83 2.39
C GLN A 178 -35.89 -16.63 3.34
N LEU A 179 -34.68 -16.33 3.82
CA LEU A 179 -34.46 -15.17 4.69
C LEU A 179 -34.82 -13.86 3.97
N ILE A 180 -34.44 -13.70 2.71
CA ILE A 180 -34.72 -12.48 1.93
C ILE A 180 -36.23 -12.33 1.73
N GLU A 181 -36.93 -13.38 1.31
CA GLU A 181 -38.39 -13.38 1.14
C GLU A 181 -39.12 -13.02 2.44
N ASP A 182 -38.81 -13.74 3.52
CA ASP A 182 -39.41 -13.51 4.83
C ASP A 182 -39.17 -12.08 5.31
N THR A 183 -37.98 -11.54 5.07
CA THR A 183 -37.61 -10.19 5.51
C THR A 183 -38.30 -9.13 4.66
N ALA A 184 -38.39 -9.31 3.35
CA ALA A 184 -39.12 -8.43 2.45
C ALA A 184 -40.61 -8.37 2.82
N GLN A 185 -41.22 -9.51 3.11
CA GLN A 185 -42.62 -9.58 3.56
C GLN A 185 -42.82 -8.88 4.91
N ARG A 186 -41.96 -9.14 5.91
CA ARG A 186 -42.06 -8.51 7.24
C ARG A 186 -41.89 -6.99 7.19
N GLN A 187 -41.03 -6.48 6.32
CA GLN A 187 -40.80 -5.05 6.12
C GLN A 187 -41.80 -4.41 5.15
N ASN A 188 -42.76 -5.19 4.64
CA ASN A 188 -43.79 -4.79 3.68
C ASN A 188 -43.21 -4.08 2.45
N ILE A 189 -42.13 -4.64 1.90
CA ILE A 189 -41.43 -4.09 0.74
C ILE A 189 -42.27 -4.32 -0.51
N ALA A 190 -42.53 -3.24 -1.25
CA ALA A 190 -43.17 -3.34 -2.55
C ALA A 190 -42.16 -3.84 -3.61
N PRO A 191 -42.57 -4.70 -4.55
CA PRO A 191 -41.72 -5.11 -5.67
C PRO A 191 -41.14 -3.89 -6.41
N GLY A 192 -39.89 -3.95 -6.86
CA GLY A 192 -39.26 -2.86 -7.61
C GLY A 192 -38.72 -1.68 -6.76
N THR A 193 -38.89 -1.70 -5.44
CA THR A 193 -38.52 -0.55 -4.57
C THR A 193 -37.23 -0.72 -3.77
N LEU A 194 -36.73 -1.95 -3.66
CA LEU A 194 -35.58 -2.30 -2.86
C LEU A 194 -34.45 -2.77 -3.77
N SER A 195 -33.22 -2.31 -3.51
CA SER A 195 -32.01 -2.89 -4.08
C SER A 195 -31.26 -3.68 -3.01
N LEU A 196 -30.97 -4.96 -3.26
CA LEU A 196 -30.17 -5.80 -2.37
C LEU A 196 -28.72 -5.88 -2.85
N HIS A 197 -27.80 -5.36 -2.05
CA HIS A 197 -26.37 -5.41 -2.31
C HIS A 197 -25.72 -6.61 -1.62
N ALA A 198 -25.03 -7.43 -2.42
CA ALA A 198 -24.31 -8.62 -1.97
C ALA A 198 -22.82 -8.52 -2.34
N ASP A 199 -21.97 -9.12 -1.52
CA ASP A 199 -20.59 -9.42 -1.87
C ASP A 199 -20.52 -10.55 -2.94
N ARG A 200 -19.33 -10.85 -3.48
CA ARG A 200 -19.14 -11.86 -4.55
C ARG A 200 -18.91 -13.29 -4.03
N GLY A 201 -19.37 -13.58 -2.82
CA GLY A 201 -19.29 -14.86 -2.14
C GLY A 201 -19.98 -15.97 -2.92
N ALA A 202 -19.62 -17.22 -2.60
CA ALA A 202 -20.12 -18.39 -3.33
C ALA A 202 -21.65 -18.52 -3.20
N SER A 203 -22.22 -18.36 -2.01
CA SER A 203 -23.69 -18.42 -1.83
C SER A 203 -24.41 -17.20 -2.39
N MET A 204 -23.76 -16.04 -2.44
CA MET A 204 -24.33 -14.81 -2.99
C MET A 204 -24.40 -14.82 -4.52
N ARG A 205 -23.53 -15.60 -5.19
CA ARG A 205 -23.58 -15.83 -6.65
C ARG A 205 -24.39 -17.07 -7.03
N SER A 206 -25.10 -17.69 -6.10
CA SER A 206 -25.89 -18.88 -6.39
C SER A 206 -27.08 -18.57 -7.29
N LYS A 207 -27.44 -19.52 -8.17
CA LYS A 207 -28.59 -19.37 -9.08
C LYS A 207 -29.92 -19.12 -8.35
N PRO A 208 -30.22 -19.77 -7.20
CA PRO A 208 -31.47 -19.52 -6.49
C PRO A 208 -31.61 -18.07 -6.02
N VAL A 209 -30.56 -17.50 -5.44
CA VAL A 209 -30.56 -16.11 -4.96
C VAL A 209 -30.69 -15.14 -6.14
N ALA A 210 -29.97 -15.38 -7.24
CA ALA A 210 -30.08 -14.54 -8.43
C ALA A 210 -31.48 -14.59 -9.07
N SER A 211 -32.12 -15.76 -9.11
CA SER A 211 -33.50 -15.90 -9.60
C SER A 211 -34.49 -15.16 -8.71
N LEU A 212 -34.37 -15.31 -7.39
CA LEU A 212 -35.25 -14.63 -6.45
C LEU A 212 -35.17 -13.11 -6.58
N LEU A 213 -33.96 -12.55 -6.74
CA LEU A 213 -33.80 -11.11 -6.91
C LEU A 213 -34.52 -10.62 -8.17
N VAL A 214 -34.44 -11.37 -9.27
CA VAL A 214 -35.20 -11.08 -10.48
C VAL A 214 -36.70 -11.19 -10.25
N ASP A 215 -37.17 -12.21 -9.54
CA ASP A 215 -38.60 -12.43 -9.27
C ASP A 215 -39.21 -11.37 -8.32
N LEU A 216 -38.40 -10.82 -7.42
CA LEU A 216 -38.77 -9.72 -6.53
C LEU A 216 -38.59 -8.32 -7.17
N ASP A 217 -38.09 -8.27 -8.41
CA ASP A 217 -37.72 -7.05 -9.13
C ASP A 217 -36.73 -6.18 -8.32
N ILE A 218 -35.70 -6.83 -7.76
CA ILE A 218 -34.61 -6.26 -6.93
C ILE A 218 -33.30 -6.19 -7.71
#